data_AF-A0A139I7I9-F1
#
_entry.id   AF-A0A139I7I9-F1
#
_cell.length_a   1.000
_cell.length_b   1.000
_cell.length_c   1.000
_cell.angle_alpha   90.00
_cell.angle_beta   90.00
_cell.angle_gamma   90.00
#
_symmetry.space_group_name_H-M   'P 1'
#
loop_
_entity.id
_entity.type
_entity.pdbx_description
1 polymer ?
#
loop_
_entity_poly.entity_id
_entity_poly.type
_entity_poly.pdbx_seq_one_letter_code
_entity_poly.pdbx_strand_id
1 'polypeptide(L)'
;MAPLRPHAGHVGLVLPLCTTAATVGLSLYQYPVFMSFLQEGDTLAGRPLSRFWEPLVKSGRLLKAGLALSSTIGGGLAARWLKTHMTLETGSVSQWYIAGSVLAAGHLAFLPLLAGPVQRIITSGNKMSEQEADKANREEMKTWLTIHTARLLLVDLPALWCFAEGTALSFWVGP
;
A
#
# COMPACT_ATOMS: atom_id res chain seq x y z
N MET A 1 21.14 -16.06 -31.67
CA MET A 1 20.75 -14.84 -30.90
C MET A 1 21.50 -14.86 -29.59
N ALA A 2 22.23 -13.81 -29.24
CA ALA A 2 22.83 -13.71 -27.92
C ALA A 2 21.70 -13.54 -26.87
N PRO A 3 21.77 -14.20 -25.70
CA PRO A 3 20.77 -14.00 -24.66
C PRO A 3 20.80 -12.54 -24.20
N LEU A 4 19.62 -11.91 -24.11
CA LEU A 4 19.46 -10.58 -23.52
C LEU A 4 20.08 -10.61 -22.12
N ARG A 5 21.18 -9.90 -21.91
CA ARG A 5 21.79 -9.76 -20.59
C ARG A 5 21.09 -8.60 -19.88
N PRO A 6 20.30 -8.85 -18.83
CA PRO A 6 19.68 -7.75 -18.10
C PRO A 6 20.78 -6.90 -17.48
N HIS A 7 20.93 -5.66 -17.95
CA HIS A 7 21.73 -4.65 -17.27
C HIS A 7 21.20 -4.45 -15.84
N ALA A 8 22.07 -4.21 -14.86
CA ALA A 8 21.68 -4.02 -13.46
C ALA A 8 20.63 -2.90 -13.25
N GLY A 9 20.51 -1.96 -14.20
CA GLY A 9 19.46 -0.94 -14.23
C GLY A 9 18.04 -1.50 -14.28
N HIS A 10 17.82 -2.68 -14.89
CA HIS A 10 16.48 -3.29 -14.97
C HIS A 10 15.91 -3.70 -13.61
N VAL A 11 16.76 -4.07 -12.65
CA VAL A 11 16.30 -4.42 -11.30
C VAL A 11 15.76 -3.17 -10.58
N GLY A 12 16.42 -2.02 -10.75
CA GLY A 12 15.96 -0.75 -10.19
C GLY A 12 14.67 -0.24 -10.81
N LEU A 13 14.44 -0.53 -12.10
CA LEU A 13 13.22 -0.16 -12.82
C LEU A 13 12.01 -1.04 -12.44
N VAL A 14 12.24 -2.32 -12.11
CA VAL A 14 11.19 -3.27 -11.71
C VAL A 14 10.84 -3.18 -10.22
N LEU A 15 11.78 -2.77 -9.36
CA LEU A 15 11.57 -2.73 -7.91
C LEU A 15 10.29 -1.99 -7.48
N PRO A 16 9.97 -0.78 -7.98
CA PRO A 16 8.78 -0.04 -7.58
C PRO A 16 7.47 -0.77 -7.96
N LEU A 17 7.47 -1.48 -9.09
CA LEU A 17 6.36 -2.33 -9.51
C LEU A 17 6.15 -3.48 -8.53
N CYS A 18 7.23 -4.20 -8.17
CA CYS A 18 7.13 -5.31 -7.21
C CYS A 18 6.61 -4.86 -5.85
N THR A 19 7.10 -3.74 -5.33
CA THR A 19 6.73 -3.26 -3.99
C THR A 19 5.33 -2.65 -3.95
N THR A 20 4.86 -2.02 -5.04
CA THR A 20 3.45 -1.58 -5.15
C THR A 20 2.50 -2.75 -5.36
N ALA A 21 2.87 -3.76 -6.16
CA ALA A 21 2.08 -4.98 -6.31
C ALA A 21 1.91 -5.71 -4.96
N ALA A 22 2.99 -5.83 -4.17
CA ALA A 22 2.91 -6.37 -2.81
C ALA A 22 2.02 -5.52 -1.89
N THR A 23 2.05 -4.20 -2.02
CA THR A 23 1.18 -3.28 -1.26
C THR A 23 -0.30 -3.48 -1.60
N VAL A 24 -0.64 -3.59 -2.89
CA VAL A 24 -2.00 -3.86 -3.36
C VAL A 24 -2.44 -5.25 -2.91
N GLY A 25 -1.61 -6.28 -3.09
CA GLY A 25 -1.91 -7.64 -2.65
C GLY A 25 -2.20 -7.73 -1.16
N LEU A 26 -1.37 -7.08 -0.32
CA LEU A 26 -1.62 -6.99 1.12
C LEU A 26 -2.93 -6.26 1.42
N SER A 27 -3.22 -5.18 0.69
CA SER A 27 -4.44 -4.38 0.89
C SER A 27 -5.72 -5.14 0.52
N LEU A 28 -5.66 -5.98 -0.51
CA LEU A 28 -6.75 -6.87 -0.89
C LEU A 28 -6.92 -7.99 0.14
N TYR A 29 -5.83 -8.59 0.60
CA TYR A 29 -5.88 -9.63 1.63
C TYR A 29 -6.47 -9.14 2.96
N GLN A 30 -6.35 -7.85 3.26
CA GLN A 30 -6.96 -7.27 4.46
C GLN A 30 -8.51 -7.31 4.46
N TYR A 31 -9.17 -7.32 3.30
CA TYR A 31 -10.64 -7.40 3.24
C TYR A 31 -11.22 -8.65 3.88
N PRO A 32 -10.88 -9.88 3.45
CA PRO A 32 -11.45 -11.08 4.05
C PRO A 32 -11.11 -11.18 5.54
N VAL A 33 -9.93 -10.71 5.96
CA VAL A 33 -9.56 -10.69 7.39
C VAL A 33 -10.48 -9.76 8.17
N PHE A 34 -10.66 -8.51 7.73
CA PHE A 34 -11.41 -7.52 8.52
C PHE A 34 -12.92 -7.61 8.38
N MET A 35 -13.42 -8.06 7.23
CA MET A 35 -14.84 -8.32 7.05
C MET A 35 -15.33 -9.50 7.91
N SER A 36 -14.45 -10.44 8.27
CA SER A 36 -14.83 -11.54 9.17
C SER A 36 -15.24 -11.05 10.56
N PHE A 37 -14.64 -9.96 11.05
CA PHE A 37 -15.03 -9.31 12.31
C PHE A 37 -16.36 -8.57 12.22
N LEU A 38 -16.93 -8.37 11.02
CA LEU A 38 -18.21 -7.69 10.83
C LEU A 38 -19.41 -8.63 10.70
N GLN A 39 -19.21 -9.95 10.82
CA GLN A 39 -20.30 -10.92 10.79
C GLN A 39 -21.30 -10.68 11.94
N GLU A 40 -22.59 -10.72 11.65
CA GLU A 40 -23.65 -10.53 12.66
C GLU A 40 -23.81 -11.77 13.54
N GLY A 41 -24.26 -11.58 14.79
CA GLY A 41 -24.53 -12.68 15.73
C GLY A 41 -23.36 -13.07 16.64
N ASP A 42 -22.13 -12.68 16.29
CA ASP A 42 -20.92 -12.93 17.09
C ASP A 42 -20.37 -11.64 17.72
N THR A 43 -19.69 -11.77 18.86
CA THR A 43 -19.00 -10.64 19.53
C THR A 43 -17.52 -10.52 19.12
N LEU A 44 -17.16 -11.01 17.93
CA LEU A 44 -15.78 -11.00 17.44
C LEU A 44 -15.23 -9.57 17.27
N ALA A 45 -16.10 -8.59 16.98
CA ALA A 45 -15.68 -7.20 16.86
C ALA A 45 -15.36 -6.56 18.21
N GLY A 46 -15.74 -7.15 19.34
CA GLY A 46 -15.48 -6.62 20.68
C GLY A 46 -14.01 -6.66 21.10
N ARG A 47 -13.73 -7.31 22.24
CA ARG A 47 -12.35 -7.45 22.74
C ARG A 47 -11.42 -8.26 21.83
N PRO A 48 -11.87 -9.32 21.12
CA PRO A 48 -10.99 -10.06 20.23
C PRO A 48 -10.36 -9.17 19.15
N LEU A 49 -11.16 -8.36 18.47
CA LEU A 49 -10.66 -7.41 17.48
C LEU A 49 -9.72 -6.36 18.10
N SER A 50 -10.06 -5.83 19.26
CA SER A 50 -9.21 -4.86 19.99
C SER A 50 -7.82 -5.43 20.28
N ARG A 51 -7.76 -6.69 20.74
CA ARG A 51 -6.52 -7.42 21.02
C ARG A 51 -5.76 -7.83 19.77
N PHE A 52 -6.45 -8.01 18.65
CA PHE A 52 -5.83 -8.36 17.37
C PHE A 52 -5.07 -7.17 16.75
N TRP A 53 -5.61 -5.95 16.86
CA TRP A 53 -5.03 -4.76 16.23
C TRP A 53 -3.66 -4.38 16.79
N GLU A 54 -3.47 -4.46 18.11
CA GLU A 54 -2.23 -3.99 18.74
C GLU A 54 -0.99 -4.77 18.27
N PRO A 55 -0.98 -6.13 18.29
CA PRO A 55 0.12 -6.92 17.73
C PRO A 55 0.28 -6.69 16.22
N LEU A 56 -0.82 -6.63 15.45
CA LEU A 56 -0.77 -6.45 14.00
C LEU A 56 -0.11 -5.12 13.61
N VAL A 57 -0.40 -4.04 14.33
CA VAL A 57 0.23 -2.73 14.12
C VAL A 57 1.71 -2.79 14.48
N LYS A 58 2.05 -3.34 15.66
CA LYS A 58 3.45 -3.40 16.14
C LYS A 58 4.34 -4.23 15.22
N SER A 59 3.89 -5.42 14.80
CA SER A 59 4.67 -6.33 13.96
C SER A 59 4.68 -5.88 12.49
N GLY A 60 3.54 -5.40 11.99
CA GLY A 60 3.38 -5.05 10.57
C GLY A 60 3.95 -3.70 10.15
N ARG A 61 4.29 -2.81 11.09
CA ARG A 61 4.71 -1.43 10.77
C ARG A 61 5.94 -1.37 9.88
N LEU A 62 6.95 -2.20 10.13
CA LEU A 62 8.21 -2.19 9.37
C LEU A 62 8.01 -2.69 7.95
N LEU A 63 7.21 -3.76 7.77
CA LEU A 63 6.88 -4.29 6.46
C LEU A 63 6.12 -3.25 5.63
N LYS A 64 5.05 -2.67 6.20
CA LYS A 64 4.22 -1.65 5.50
C LYS A 64 5.04 -0.41 5.13
N ALA A 65 5.83 0.10 6.08
CA ALA A 65 6.71 1.24 5.82
C ALA A 65 7.78 0.91 4.77
N GLY A 66 8.39 -0.27 4.85
CA GLY A 66 9.39 -0.74 3.89
C GLY A 66 8.84 -0.79 2.46
N LEU A 67 7.67 -1.40 2.26
CA LEU A 67 7.02 -1.48 0.95
C LEU A 67 6.68 -0.10 0.37
N ALA A 68 6.08 0.77 1.18
CA ALA A 68 5.68 2.10 0.75
C ALA A 68 6.88 3.02 0.45
N LEU A 69 7.91 3.00 1.32
CA LEU A 69 9.15 3.77 1.10
C LEU A 69 9.93 3.26 -0.10
N SER A 70 10.03 1.93 -0.27
CA SER A 70 10.73 1.34 -1.41
C SER A 70 10.08 1.71 -2.74
N SER A 71 8.74 1.70 -2.80
CA SER A 71 7.99 2.15 -3.98
C SER A 71 8.21 3.64 -4.26
N THR A 72 8.10 4.47 -3.22
CA THR A 72 8.23 5.93 -3.34
C THR A 72 9.64 6.35 -3.79
N ILE A 73 10.66 5.91 -3.03
CA ILE A 73 12.05 6.27 -3.27
C ILE A 73 12.58 5.57 -4.52
N GLY A 74 12.29 4.27 -4.67
CA GLY A 74 12.71 3.49 -5.84
C GLY A 74 12.18 4.07 -7.14
N GLY A 75 10.89 4.47 -7.18
CA GLY A 75 10.31 5.12 -8.35
C GLY A 75 10.97 6.47 -8.66
N GLY A 76 11.31 7.25 -7.64
CA GLY A 76 11.98 8.54 -7.82
C GLY A 76 13.40 8.37 -8.36
N LEU A 77 14.12 7.35 -7.88
CA LEU A 77 15.46 7.00 -8.39
C LEU A 77 15.38 6.48 -9.83
N ALA A 78 14.40 5.64 -10.15
CA ALA A 78 14.13 5.16 -11.51
C ALA A 78 13.83 6.33 -12.47
N ALA A 79 12.93 7.24 -12.08
CA ALA A 79 12.62 8.44 -12.85
C ALA A 79 13.86 9.31 -13.09
N ARG A 80 14.66 9.54 -12.06
CA ARG A 80 15.90 10.31 -12.17
C ARG A 80 16.89 9.63 -13.11
N TRP A 81 17.06 8.32 -13.00
CA TRP A 81 17.96 7.57 -13.86
C TRP A 81 17.55 7.66 -15.33
N LEU A 82 16.26 7.45 -15.63
CA LEU A 82 15.69 7.57 -16.98
C LEU A 82 15.88 8.99 -17.55
N LYS A 83 15.64 10.03 -16.74
CA LYS A 83 15.89 11.42 -17.15
C LYS A 83 17.36 11.76 -17.38
N THR A 84 18.29 11.01 -16.79
CA THR A 84 19.73 11.28 -16.92
C THR A 84 20.32 10.63 -18.18
N HIS A 85 19.76 9.51 -18.63
CA HIS A 85 20.22 8.76 -19.82
C HIS A 85 19.37 9.12 -21.05
N MET A 86 19.34 10.42 -21.37
CA MET A 86 18.33 11.09 -22.22
C MET A 86 18.24 10.63 -23.68
N THR A 87 17.13 9.97 -24.01
CA THR A 87 16.43 10.07 -25.29
C THR A 87 15.02 10.65 -25.04
N LEU A 88 14.32 11.15 -26.06
CA LEU A 88 12.92 11.61 -25.91
C LEU A 88 12.02 10.51 -25.31
N GLU A 89 12.31 9.26 -25.67
CA GLU A 89 11.61 8.08 -25.21
C GLU A 89 11.83 7.85 -23.71
N THR A 90 13.06 7.92 -23.19
CA THR A 90 13.32 7.74 -21.74
C THR A 90 12.71 8.86 -20.90
N GLY A 91 12.63 10.09 -21.45
CA GLY A 91 11.94 11.20 -20.82
C GLY A 91 10.44 10.92 -20.61
N SER A 92 9.76 10.37 -21.62
CA SER A 92 8.35 9.99 -21.53
C SER A 92 8.11 8.87 -20.51
N VAL A 93 8.97 7.85 -20.48
CA VAL A 93 8.88 6.75 -19.52
C VAL A 93 9.09 7.24 -18.08
N SER A 94 9.98 8.23 -17.88
CA SER A 94 10.22 8.78 -16.55
C SER A 94 8.98 9.41 -15.89
N GLN A 95 8.01 9.90 -16.69
CA GLN A 95 6.79 10.50 -16.16
C GLN A 95 5.92 9.49 -15.43
N TRP A 96 5.85 8.25 -15.93
CA TRP A 96 5.15 7.15 -15.26
C TRP A 96 5.73 6.86 -13.88
N TYR A 97 7.06 6.81 -13.78
CA TYR A 97 7.73 6.61 -12.49
C TYR A 97 7.53 7.78 -11.52
N ILE A 98 7.49 9.03 -12.01
CA ILE A 98 7.18 10.21 -11.18
C ILE A 98 5.75 10.12 -10.63
N ALA A 99 4.78 9.88 -11.50
CA ALA A 99 3.37 9.76 -11.11
C ALA A 99 3.19 8.63 -10.10
N GLY A 100 3.77 7.45 -10.38
CA GLY A 100 3.75 6.30 -9.47
C GLY A 100 4.38 6.62 -8.11
N SER A 101 5.50 7.34 -8.07
CA SER A 101 6.14 7.77 -6.82
C SER A 101 5.30 8.74 -6.00
N VAL A 102 4.66 9.72 -6.65
CA VAL A 102 3.76 10.67 -5.97
C VAL A 102 2.57 9.94 -5.38
N LEU A 103 1.97 9.02 -6.13
CA LEU A 103 0.87 8.19 -5.64
C LEU A 103 1.35 7.27 -4.50
N ALA A 104 2.48 6.59 -4.63
CA ALA A 104 3.05 5.77 -3.56
C ALA A 104 3.33 6.59 -2.27
N ALA A 105 3.76 7.85 -2.39
CA ALA A 105 3.87 8.75 -1.24
C ALA A 105 2.49 9.07 -0.64
N GLY A 106 1.46 9.21 -1.47
CA GLY A 106 0.06 9.31 -1.06
C GLY A 106 -0.37 8.17 -0.13
N HIS A 107 0.10 6.93 -0.33
CA HIS A 107 -0.20 5.81 0.57
C HIS A 107 0.19 6.13 2.02
N LEU A 108 1.38 6.74 2.20
CA LEU A 108 1.88 7.17 3.51
C LEU A 108 1.05 8.33 4.09
N ALA A 109 0.55 9.22 3.24
CA ALA A 109 -0.28 10.35 3.66
C ALA A 109 -1.65 9.91 4.25
N PHE A 110 -2.13 8.70 3.94
CA PHE A 110 -3.34 8.14 4.56
C PHE A 110 -3.13 7.55 5.96
N LEU A 111 -1.87 7.43 6.43
CA LEU A 111 -1.57 6.83 7.73
C LEU A 111 -2.30 7.52 8.90
N PRO A 112 -2.34 8.87 9.01
CA PRO A 112 -3.07 9.53 10.10
C PRO A 112 -4.57 9.23 10.09
N LEU A 113 -5.18 9.15 8.90
CA LEU A 113 -6.61 8.87 8.74
C LEU A 113 -6.96 7.43 9.15
N LEU A 114 -6.09 6.47 8.81
CA LEU A 114 -6.27 5.06 9.17
C LEU A 114 -5.93 4.78 10.65
N ALA A 115 -5.00 5.54 11.25
CA ALA A 115 -4.60 5.35 12.64
C ALA A 115 -5.71 5.69 13.63
N GLY A 116 -6.56 6.69 13.33
CA GLY A 116 -7.64 7.13 14.21
C GLY A 116 -8.61 6.01 14.60
N PRO A 117 -9.30 5.36 13.65
CA PRO A 117 -10.20 4.25 13.94
C PRO A 117 -9.51 3.10 14.67
N VAL A 118 -8.28 2.74 14.29
CA VAL A 118 -7.51 1.67 14.92
C VAL A 118 -7.25 1.97 16.41
N GLN A 119 -6.87 3.20 16.74
CA GLN A 119 -6.65 3.59 18.14
C GLN A 119 -7.93 3.56 18.96
N ARG A 120 -9.07 3.96 18.37
CA ARG A 120 -10.37 3.87 19.04
C ARG A 120 -10.78 2.43 19.27
N ILE A 121 -10.54 1.53 18.31
CA ILE A 121 -10.77 0.09 18.46
C ILE A 121 -9.91 -0.52 19.57
N ILE A 122 -8.61 -0.19 19.63
CA ILE A 122 -7.74 -0.69 20.70
C ILE A 122 -8.22 -0.18 22.07
N THR A 123 -8.69 1.07 22.13
CA THR A 123 -9.11 1.70 23.39
C THR A 123 -10.44 1.18 23.90
N SER A 124 -11.40 0.88 23.03
CA SER A 124 -12.74 0.39 23.42
C SER A 124 -12.65 -0.92 24.19
N GLY A 125 -11.83 -1.87 23.74
CA GLY A 125 -11.66 -3.17 24.39
C GLY A 125 -11.11 -3.09 25.83
N ASN A 126 -10.48 -1.97 26.19
CA ASN A 126 -9.94 -1.72 27.53
C ASN A 126 -10.89 -0.96 28.45
N LYS A 127 -11.89 -0.23 27.90
CA LYS A 127 -12.71 0.73 28.65
C LYS A 127 -14.19 0.39 28.69
N MET A 128 -14.68 -0.47 27.81
CA MET A 128 -16.09 -0.76 27.63
C MET A 128 -16.44 -2.21 28.02
N SER A 129 -17.73 -2.46 28.26
CA SER A 129 -18.24 -3.84 28.29
C SER A 129 -18.09 -4.51 26.92
N GLU A 130 -18.18 -5.83 26.85
CA GLU A 130 -17.99 -6.58 25.60
C GLU A 130 -18.98 -6.13 24.51
N GLN A 131 -20.26 -5.96 24.87
CA GLN A 131 -21.32 -5.60 23.94
C GLN A 131 -21.17 -4.16 23.43
N GLU A 132 -20.77 -3.23 24.32
CA GLU A 132 -20.50 -1.84 23.95
C GLU A 132 -19.26 -1.75 23.04
N ALA A 133 -18.20 -2.49 23.37
CA ALA A 133 -16.99 -2.57 22.56
C ALA A 133 -17.29 -3.15 21.17
N ASP A 134 -18.08 -4.21 21.09
CA ASP A 134 -18.46 -4.84 19.81
C ASP A 134 -19.19 -3.84 18.90
N LYS A 135 -20.22 -3.18 19.42
CA LYS A 135 -20.97 -2.17 18.66
C LYS A 135 -20.07 -1.01 18.21
N ALA A 136 -19.27 -0.45 19.11
CA ALA A 136 -18.38 0.66 18.78
C ALA A 136 -17.33 0.25 17.73
N ASN A 137 -16.75 -0.93 17.88
CA ASN A 137 -15.69 -1.42 17.00
C ASN A 137 -16.20 -1.75 15.60
N ARG A 138 -17.45 -2.20 15.44
CA ARG A 138 -18.05 -2.40 14.12
C ARG A 138 -18.12 -1.09 13.34
N GLU A 139 -18.55 -0.01 13.98
CA GLU A 139 -18.63 1.31 13.32
C GLU A 139 -17.24 1.87 12.99
N GLU A 140 -16.28 1.70 13.89
CA GLU A 140 -14.89 2.08 13.62
C GLU A 140 -14.25 1.21 12.53
N MET A 141 -14.57 -0.08 12.47
CA MET A 141 -14.09 -0.98 11.43
C MET A 141 -14.68 -0.63 10.06
N LYS A 142 -15.98 -0.29 9.98
CA LYS A 142 -16.61 0.23 8.75
C LYS A 142 -15.95 1.53 8.30
N THR A 143 -15.65 2.43 9.24
CA THR A 143 -14.93 3.68 8.97
C THR A 143 -13.52 3.40 8.44
N TRP A 144 -12.79 2.50 9.10
CA TRP A 144 -11.46 2.08 8.67
C TRP A 144 -11.48 1.46 7.27
N LEU A 145 -12.42 0.55 6.99
CA LEU A 145 -12.59 -0.08 5.69
C LEU A 145 -12.89 0.96 4.61
N THR A 146 -13.77 1.93 4.88
CA THR A 146 -14.09 3.01 3.93
C THR A 146 -12.83 3.80 3.54
N ILE A 147 -12.03 4.21 4.52
CA ILE A 147 -10.78 4.95 4.28
C ILE A 147 -9.75 4.06 3.56
N HIS A 148 -9.64 2.79 3.97
CA HIS A 148 -8.75 1.81 3.35
C HIS A 148 -9.12 1.55 1.89
N THR A 149 -10.40 1.42 1.57
CA THR A 149 -10.92 1.30 0.20
C THR A 149 -10.59 2.55 -0.60
N ALA A 150 -10.84 3.75 -0.06
CA ALA A 150 -10.50 4.99 -0.74
C ALA A 150 -9.01 5.07 -1.06
N ARG A 151 -8.12 4.75 -0.11
CA ARG A 151 -6.67 4.69 -0.34
C ARG A 151 -6.31 3.67 -1.43
N LEU A 152 -6.88 2.47 -1.38
CA LEU A 152 -6.63 1.42 -2.35
C LEU A 152 -6.99 1.87 -3.78
N LEU A 153 -8.20 2.44 -3.95
CA LEU A 153 -8.73 2.81 -5.26
C LEU A 153 -8.10 4.08 -5.83
N LEU A 154 -7.88 5.10 -4.99
CA LEU A 154 -7.42 6.41 -5.43
C LEU A 154 -5.90 6.53 -5.51
N VAL A 155 -5.18 5.63 -4.83
CA VAL A 155 -3.74 5.77 -4.65
C VAL A 155 -2.99 4.48 -4.99
N ASP A 156 -3.31 3.36 -4.33
CA ASP A 156 -2.50 2.14 -4.47
C ASP A 156 -2.63 1.51 -5.87
N LEU A 157 -3.86 1.39 -6.39
CA LEU A 157 -4.11 0.86 -7.74
C LEU A 157 -3.55 1.79 -8.84
N PRO A 158 -3.77 3.11 -8.81
CA PRO A 158 -3.12 4.03 -9.73
C PRO A 158 -1.59 3.98 -9.67
N ALA A 159 -0.98 3.87 -8.47
CA ALA A 159 0.47 3.75 -8.34
C ALA A 159 0.99 2.47 -9.01
N LEU A 160 0.32 1.34 -8.76
CA LEU A 160 0.64 0.06 -9.41
C LEU A 160 0.54 0.17 -10.93
N TRP A 161 -0.53 0.79 -11.45
CA TRP A 161 -0.70 1.02 -12.88
C TRP A 161 0.45 1.84 -13.46
N CYS A 162 0.79 2.97 -12.85
CA CYS A 162 1.89 3.81 -13.31
C CYS A 162 3.23 3.05 -13.35
N PHE A 163 3.55 2.27 -12.31
CA PHE A 163 4.80 1.50 -12.33
C PHE A 163 4.76 0.32 -13.29
N ALA A 164 3.59 -0.29 -13.54
CA ALA A 164 3.44 -1.33 -14.56
C ALA A 164 3.72 -0.77 -15.96
N GLU A 165 3.12 0.36 -16.32
CA GLU A 165 3.35 1.06 -17.59
C GLU A 165 4.81 1.52 -17.72
N GLY A 166 5.35 2.17 -16.69
CA GLY A 166 6.76 2.60 -16.67
C GLY A 166 7.72 1.44 -16.89
N THR A 167 7.49 0.32 -16.20
CA THR A 167 8.31 -0.89 -16.34
C THR A 167 8.16 -1.52 -17.73
N ALA A 168 6.93 -1.67 -18.23
CA ALA A 168 6.66 -2.25 -19.54
C ALA A 168 7.34 -1.45 -20.65
N LEU A 169 7.19 -0.12 -20.64
CA LEU A 169 7.82 0.75 -21.63
C LEU A 169 9.35 0.75 -21.48
N SER A 170 9.89 0.67 -20.26
CA SER A 170 11.33 0.64 -20.05
C SER A 170 12.04 -0.57 -20.67
N PHE A 171 11.33 -1.67 -20.96
CA PHE A 171 11.91 -2.81 -21.69
C PHE A 171 12.07 -2.54 -23.19
N TRP A 172 11.33 -1.59 -23.74
CA TRP A 172 11.38 -1.21 -25.16
C TRP A 172 12.29 -0.02 -25.41
N VAL A 173 12.55 0.79 -24.39
CA VAL A 173 13.50 1.89 -24.46
C VAL A 173 14.87 1.41 -24.00
N GLY A 174 15.62 0.80 -24.92
CA GLY A 174 17.03 0.47 -24.72
C GLY A 174 17.92 1.73 -24.75
N PRO A 175 19.13 1.68 -24.15
CA PRO A 175 20.13 2.74 -24.34
C PRO A 175 20.54 2.90 -25.81
#